data_AF-A0A2T5IYR0-F1
#
_entry.id   AF-A0A2T5IYR0-F1
#
_cell.length_a   1.000
_cell.length_b   1.000
_cell.length_c   1.000
_cell.angle_alpha   90.00
_cell.angle_beta   90.00
_cell.angle_gamma   90.00
#
_symmetry.space_group_name_H-M   'P 1'
#
loop_
_entity.id
_entity.type
_entity.pdbx_description
1 polymer ?
#
loop_
_entity_poly.entity_id
_entity_poly.type
_entity_poly.pdbx_seq_one_letter_code
_entity_poly.pdbx_strand_id
1 'polypeptide(L)'
;MANKQTTAHLKDKDGEILLQQNATDSPLIPINQLERLHNFRPDLVDWVIQQTQIEAEHRRHTVKIVNRSVFIERVFGQFCALSLGLAAIIGGVYAAINGAETAGGIIATAGVGGLAAVFLTGKKQDN
;
A
#
# COMPACT_ATOMS: atom_id res chain seq x y z
N MET A 1 -4.85 12.09 7.09
CA MET A 1 -5.98 11.96 8.03
C MET A 1 -7.02 12.99 7.65
N ALA A 2 -8.04 12.59 6.87
CA ALA A 2 -9.08 13.50 6.39
C ALA A 2 -10.40 13.10 7.03
N ASN A 3 -10.94 13.96 7.89
CA ASN A 3 -12.30 13.84 8.40
C ASN A 3 -13.19 14.69 7.49
N LYS A 4 -14.10 14.07 6.76
CA LYS A 4 -15.02 14.78 5.86
C LYS A 4 -16.45 14.58 6.36
N GLN A 5 -17.02 15.64 6.90
CA GLN A 5 -18.43 15.72 7.26
C GLN A 5 -19.15 16.45 6.13
N THR A 6 -20.01 15.74 5.40
CA THR A 6 -20.88 16.35 4.39
C THR A 6 -22.31 16.31 4.92
N THR A 7 -22.87 17.47 5.22
CA THR A 7 -24.28 17.60 5.58
C THR A 7 -25.00 18.26 4.42
N ALA A 8 -25.87 17.51 3.74
CA ALA A 8 -26.71 18.03 2.68
C ALA A 8 -28.12 18.27 3.24
N HIS A 9 -28.55 19.53 3.20
CA HIS A 9 -29.88 19.96 3.59
C HIS A 9 -30.70 20.19 2.31
N LEU A 10 -31.68 19.34 2.05
CA LEU A 10 -32.63 19.52 0.96
C LEU A 10 -34.00 19.83 1.56
N LYS A 11 -34.51 21.03 1.26
CA LYS A 11 -35.83 21.49 1.70
C LYS A 11 -36.73 21.59 0.47
N ASP A 12 -37.66 20.65 0.33
CA ASP A 12 -38.71 20.69 -0.68
C ASP A 12 -40.06 21.05 -0.02
N LYS A 13 -41.03 21.50 -0.82
CA LYS A 13 -42.34 21.97 -0.33
C LYS A 13 -43.13 20.93 0.48
N ASP A 14 -42.83 19.64 0.30
CA ASP A 14 -43.48 18.51 0.97
C ASP A 14 -42.64 17.83 2.07
N GLY A 15 -41.42 18.33 2.37
CA GLY A 15 -40.61 17.78 3.46
C GLY A 15 -39.12 18.15 3.43
N GLU A 16 -38.48 18.05 4.60
CA GLU A 16 -37.05 18.25 4.78
C GLU A 16 -36.33 16.89 4.88
N ILE A 17 -35.35 16.65 4.00
CA ILE A 17 -34.50 15.45 4.03
C ILE A 17 -33.09 15.87 4.43
N LEU A 18 -32.61 15.31 5.55
CA LEU A 18 -31.28 15.53 6.09
C LEU A 18 -30.40 14.32 5.79
N LEU A 19 -29.42 14.48 4.90
CA LEU A 19 -28.39 13.47 4.63
C LEU A 19 -27.09 13.90 5.30
N GLN A 20 -26.73 13.22 6.39
CA GLN A 20 -25.46 13.45 7.10
C GLN A 20 -24.51 12.27 6.85
N GLN A 21 -23.49 12.49 6.00
CA GLN A 21 -22.45 11.50 5.73
C GLN A 21 -21.20 11.83 6.56
N ASN A 22 -20.84 10.93 7.48
CA ASN A 22 -19.60 11.00 8.25
C ASN A 22 -18.63 9.93 7.73
N ALA A 23 -17.59 10.34 7.01
CA ALA A 23 -16.47 9.47 6.66
C ALA A 23 -15.31 9.78 7.63
N THR A 24 -15.17 8.94 8.66
CA THR A 24 -14.05 9.02 9.60
C THR A 24 -13.09 7.86 9.37
N ASP A 25 -11.82 8.20 9.16
CA ASP A 25 -10.69 7.26 9.17
C ASP A 25 -10.10 7.13 10.59
N SER A 26 -10.67 7.84 11.57
CA SER A 26 -10.26 7.77 12.97
C SER A 26 -10.90 6.57 13.66
N PRO A 27 -10.15 5.77 14.44
CA PRO A 27 -10.67 4.58 15.11
C PRO A 27 -11.55 4.92 16.32
N LEU A 28 -11.54 6.19 16.75
CA LEU A 28 -12.45 6.71 17.76
C LEU A 28 -13.62 7.44 17.09
N ILE A 29 -14.81 7.19 17.64
CA ILE A 29 -16.02 7.96 17.34
C ILE A 29 -15.74 9.44 17.70
N PRO A 30 -16.24 10.43 16.93
CA PRO A 30 -16.12 11.84 17.27
C PRO A 30 -16.55 12.13 18.72
N ILE A 31 -15.80 13.01 19.40
CA ILE A 31 -15.98 13.31 20.84
C ILE A 31 -17.43 13.73 21.16
N ASN A 32 -18.08 14.50 20.28
CA ASN A 32 -19.48 14.90 20.45
C ASN A 32 -20.47 13.72 20.48
N GLN A 33 -20.18 12.65 19.73
CA GLN A 33 -21.00 11.45 19.71
C GLN A 33 -20.70 10.53 20.90
N LEU A 34 -19.45 10.51 21.37
CA LEU A 34 -19.09 9.85 22.63
C LEU A 34 -19.76 10.49 23.85
N GLU A 35 -19.84 11.83 23.88
CA GLU A 35 -20.55 12.57 24.93
C GLU A 35 -22.06 12.23 24.94
N ARG A 36 -22.68 12.15 23.77
CA ARG A 36 -24.08 11.69 23.64
C ARG A 36 -24.26 10.24 24.09
N LEU A 37 -23.29 9.36 23.79
CA LEU A 37 -23.32 7.96 24.23
C LEU A 37 -23.18 7.87 25.76
N HIS A 38 -22.29 8.68 26.35
CA HIS A 38 -22.08 8.75 27.79
C HIS A 38 -23.36 9.15 28.55
N ASN A 39 -24.12 10.10 27.99
CA ASN A 39 -25.36 10.60 28.61
C ASN A 39 -26.48 9.55 28.71
N PHE A 40 -26.53 8.55 27.82
CA PHE A 40 -27.57 7.52 27.82
C PHE A 40 -27.08 6.16 28.34
N ARG A 41 -25.81 5.81 28.10
CA ARG A 41 -25.19 4.53 28.47
C ARG A 41 -23.68 4.73 28.70
N PRO A 42 -23.25 5.17 29.88
CA PRO A 42 -21.84 5.46 30.17
C PRO A 42 -20.94 4.23 30.02
N ASP A 43 -21.43 3.05 30.40
CA ASP A 43 -20.76 1.74 30.31
C ASP A 43 -20.35 1.36 28.87
N LEU A 44 -21.05 1.86 27.85
CA LEU A 44 -20.70 1.60 26.45
C LEU A 44 -19.51 2.43 25.98
N VAL A 45 -19.22 3.56 26.63
CA VAL A 45 -18.08 4.42 26.28
C VAL A 45 -16.76 3.69 26.56
N ASP A 46 -16.65 3.06 27.73
CA ASP A 46 -15.47 2.27 28.10
C ASP A 46 -15.29 1.07 27.17
N TRP A 47 -16.39 0.40 26.81
CA TRP A 47 -16.36 -0.69 25.84
C TRP A 47 -15.87 -0.21 24.46
N VAL A 48 -16.37 0.93 23.96
CA VAL A 48 -15.93 1.50 22.67
C VAL A 48 -14.45 1.83 22.71
N ILE A 49 -13.94 2.45 23.77
CA ILE A 49 -12.51 2.77 23.92
C ILE A 49 -11.68 1.48 23.89
N GLN A 50 -12.12 0.45 24.62
CA GLN A 50 -11.42 -0.85 24.65
C GLN A 50 -11.41 -1.52 23.26
N GLN A 51 -12.54 -1.57 22.57
CA GLN A 51 -12.61 -2.13 21.22
C GLN A 51 -11.77 -1.33 20.23
N THR A 52 -11.78 0.00 20.33
CA THR A 52 -10.93 0.87 19.53
C THR A 52 -9.44 0.60 19.78
N GLN A 53 -9.03 0.35 21.02
CA GLN A 53 -7.64 0.01 21.33
C GLN A 53 -7.23 -1.33 20.69
N ILE A 54 -8.06 -2.36 20.84
CA ILE A 54 -7.82 -3.69 20.25
C ILE A 54 -7.66 -3.58 18.73
N GLU A 55 -8.56 -2.83 18.08
CA GLU A 55 -8.54 -2.58 16.65
C GLU A 55 -7.28 -1.81 16.22
N ALA A 56 -6.87 -0.79 16.98
CA ALA A 56 -5.65 -0.03 16.70
C ALA A 56 -4.38 -0.89 16.84
N GLU A 57 -4.33 -1.77 17.84
CA GLU A 57 -3.24 -2.72 18.02
C GLU A 57 -3.18 -3.75 16.89
N HIS A 58 -4.34 -4.28 16.47
CA HIS A 58 -4.45 -5.18 15.34
C HIS A 58 -3.96 -4.52 14.04
N ARG A 59 -4.37 -3.28 13.76
CA ARG A 59 -3.87 -2.52 12.59
C ARG A 59 -2.36 -2.33 12.64
N ARG A 60 -1.79 -1.95 13.78
CA ARG A 60 -0.33 -1.81 13.94
C ARG A 60 0.39 -3.13 13.68
N HIS A 61 -0.17 -4.24 14.14
CA HIS A 61 0.38 -5.57 13.91
C HIS A 61 0.34 -5.95 12.42
N THR A 62 -0.80 -5.76 11.77
CA THR A 62 -0.97 -6.03 10.33
C THR A 62 -0.04 -5.15 9.48
N VAL A 63 0.08 -3.86 9.78
CA VAL A 63 1.01 -2.96 9.09
C VAL A 63 2.46 -3.45 9.22
N LYS A 64 2.87 -3.92 10.41
CA LYS A 64 4.22 -4.49 10.60
C LYS A 64 4.44 -5.74 9.75
N ILE A 65 3.45 -6.64 9.68
CA ILE A 65 3.55 -7.86 8.87
C ILE A 65 3.63 -7.50 7.39
N VAL A 66 2.74 -6.65 6.89
CA VAL A 66 2.72 -6.21 5.49
C VAL A 66 4.06 -5.57 5.12
N ASN A 67 4.55 -4.62 5.93
CA ASN A 67 5.83 -3.96 5.67
C ASN A 67 6.99 -4.97 5.64
N ARG A 68 6.98 -5.99 6.52
CA ARG A 68 8.01 -7.03 6.52
C ARG A 68 7.93 -7.92 5.27
N SER A 69 6.73 -8.30 4.85
CA SER A 69 6.53 -9.10 3.63
C SER A 69 7.00 -8.35 2.39
N VAL A 70 6.61 -7.08 2.25
CA VAL A 70 7.03 -6.21 1.14
C VAL A 70 8.56 -6.03 1.15
N PHE A 71 9.16 -5.87 2.33
CA PHE A 71 10.62 -5.77 2.44
C PHE A 71 11.32 -7.05 1.97
N ILE A 72 10.87 -8.22 2.41
CA ILE A 72 11.44 -9.51 2.01
C ILE A 72 11.30 -9.72 0.50
N GLU A 73 10.14 -9.43 -0.06
CA GLU A 73 9.88 -9.52 -1.50
C GLU A 73 10.82 -8.61 -2.31
N ARG A 74 10.99 -7.36 -1.88
CA ARG A 74 11.91 -6.41 -2.52
C ARG A 74 13.36 -6.90 -2.47
N VAL A 75 13.81 -7.42 -1.34
CA VAL A 75 15.18 -7.96 -1.19
C VAL A 75 15.37 -9.18 -2.09
N PHE A 76 14.43 -10.11 -2.11
CA PHE A 76 14.49 -11.29 -2.99
C PHE A 76 14.47 -10.90 -4.47
N GLY A 77 13.60 -9.96 -4.86
CA GLY A 77 13.54 -9.43 -6.22
C GLY A 77 14.88 -8.83 -6.67
N GLN A 78 15.55 -8.07 -5.79
CA GLN A 78 16.87 -7.49 -6.05
C GLN A 78 17.93 -8.59 -6.28
N PHE A 79 17.93 -9.65 -5.46
CA PHE A 79 18.85 -10.78 -5.63
C PHE A 79 18.60 -11.55 -6.93
N CYS A 80 17.34 -11.82 -7.27
CA CYS A 80 16.99 -12.46 -8.54
C CYS A 80 17.44 -11.61 -9.73
N ALA A 81 17.19 -10.30 -9.70
CA ALA A 81 17.63 -9.38 -10.75
C ALA A 81 19.17 -9.36 -10.91
N LEU A 82 19.91 -9.38 -9.80
CA LEU A 82 21.37 -9.46 -9.82
C LEU A 82 21.83 -10.76 -10.48
N SER A 83 21.26 -11.92 -10.09
CA SER A 83 21.62 -13.21 -10.67
C SER A 83 21.34 -13.28 -12.18
N LEU A 84 20.20 -12.75 -12.63
CA LEU A 84 19.85 -12.70 -14.06
C LEU A 84 20.78 -11.78 -14.83
N GLY A 85 21.15 -10.63 -14.26
CA GLY A 85 22.12 -9.72 -14.85
C GLY A 85 23.48 -10.38 -15.01
N LEU A 86 23.96 -11.09 -13.98
CA LEU A 86 25.22 -11.82 -14.03
C LEU A 86 25.18 -12.93 -15.08
N ALA A 87 24.10 -13.71 -15.11
CA ALA A 87 23.91 -14.78 -16.10
C ALA A 87 23.86 -14.24 -17.54
N ALA A 88 23.20 -13.09 -17.77
CA ALA A 88 23.15 -12.45 -19.07
C ALA A 88 24.53 -11.98 -19.55
N ILE A 89 25.32 -11.38 -18.66
CA ILE A 89 26.69 -10.93 -18.98
C ILE A 89 27.59 -12.13 -19.25
N ILE A 90 27.63 -13.11 -18.35
CA ILE A 90 28.48 -14.30 -18.48
C ILE A 90 28.09 -15.09 -19.74
N GLY A 91 26.79 -15.33 -19.94
CA GLY A 91 26.26 -16.04 -21.10
C GLY A 91 26.54 -15.30 -22.42
N GLY A 92 26.38 -13.98 -22.43
CA GLY A 92 26.69 -13.14 -23.60
C GLY A 92 28.18 -13.17 -23.96
N VAL A 93 29.07 -13.01 -22.96
CA VAL A 93 30.52 -13.08 -23.15
C VAL A 93 30.95 -14.47 -23.62
N TYR A 94 30.41 -15.52 -23.01
CA TYR A 94 30.69 -16.90 -23.41
C TYR A 94 30.26 -17.17 -24.86
N ALA A 95 29.07 -16.73 -25.27
CA ALA A 95 28.61 -16.86 -26.65
C ALA A 95 29.50 -16.09 -27.64
N ALA A 96 29.96 -14.89 -27.27
CA ALA A 96 30.84 -14.08 -28.11
C ALA A 96 32.21 -14.74 -28.33
N ILE A 97 32.81 -15.31 -27.28
CA ILE A 97 34.12 -15.99 -27.37
C ILE A 97 34.02 -17.27 -28.23
N ASN A 98 32.86 -17.94 -28.25
CA ASN A 98 32.63 -19.14 -29.07
C ASN A 98 32.28 -18.83 -30.54
N GLY A 99 32.48 -17.59 -31.01
CA GLY A 99 32.26 -17.20 -32.40
C GLY A 99 30.82 -16.79 -32.74
N ALA A 100 29.93 -16.77 -31.75
CA ALA A 100 28.55 -16.28 -31.91
C ALA A 100 28.42 -14.84 -31.39
N GLU A 101 29.26 -13.93 -31.92
CA GLU A 101 29.36 -12.53 -31.47
C GLU A 101 28.01 -11.79 -31.52
N THR A 102 27.26 -11.95 -32.60
CA THR A 102 25.92 -11.34 -32.76
C THR A 102 24.94 -11.86 -31.70
N ALA A 103 24.94 -13.16 -31.43
CA ALA A 103 24.06 -13.75 -30.42
C ALA A 103 24.46 -13.30 -29.01
N GLY A 104 25.77 -13.26 -28.70
CA GLY A 104 26.29 -12.77 -27.44
C GLY A 104 25.95 -11.29 -27.20
N GLY A 105 26.07 -10.45 -28.22
CA GLY A 105 25.68 -9.04 -28.19
C GLY A 105 24.19 -8.83 -27.89
N ILE A 106 23.31 -9.61 -28.54
CA ILE A 106 21.86 -9.56 -28.30
C ILE A 106 21.53 -10.01 -26.87
N ILE A 107 22.12 -11.10 -26.38
CA ILE A 107 21.87 -11.61 -25.02
C ILE A 107 22.28 -10.58 -23.98
N ALA A 108 23.46 -9.97 -24.13
CA ALA A 108 23.95 -8.95 -23.21
C ALA A 108 23.07 -7.69 -23.22
N THR A 109 22.75 -7.16 -24.40
CA THR A 109 21.93 -5.94 -24.53
C THR A 109 20.48 -6.15 -24.11
N ALA A 110 19.84 -7.26 -24.51
CA ALA A 110 18.47 -7.57 -24.12
C ALA A 110 18.36 -7.87 -22.62
N GLY A 111 19.32 -8.61 -22.05
CA GLY A 111 19.35 -8.93 -20.63
C GLY A 111 19.54 -7.69 -19.74
N VAL A 112 20.59 -6.91 -19.99
CA VAL A 112 20.88 -5.71 -19.20
C VAL A 112 19.85 -4.60 -19.47
N GLY A 113 19.46 -4.41 -20.73
CA GLY A 113 18.45 -3.43 -21.13
C GLY A 113 17.07 -3.74 -20.55
N GLY A 114 16.66 -5.02 -20.54
CA GLY A 114 15.42 -5.47 -19.93
C GLY A 114 15.39 -5.21 -18.42
N LEU A 115 16.47 -5.53 -17.72
CA LEU A 115 16.60 -5.24 -16.29
C LEU A 115 16.53 -3.73 -16.02
N ALA A 116 17.25 -2.91 -16.79
CA ALA A 116 17.21 -1.46 -16.67
C ALA A 116 15.80 -0.89 -16.88
N ALA A 117 15.06 -1.40 -17.87
CA ALA A 117 13.68 -0.99 -18.15
C ALA A 117 12.73 -1.31 -16.99
N VAL A 118 12.85 -2.50 -16.39
CA VAL A 118 12.03 -2.92 -15.24
C VAL A 118 12.33 -2.03 -14.02
N PHE A 119 13.61 -1.74 -13.73
CA PHE A 119 13.98 -0.87 -12.62
C PHE A 119 13.49 0.57 -12.80
N LEU A 120 13.57 1.12 -14.02
CA LEU A 120 13.07 2.46 -14.33
C LEU A 120 11.54 2.54 -14.22
N THR A 121 10.83 1.51 -14.69
CA THR A 121 9.36 1.45 -14.62
C THR A 121 8.87 1.28 -13.18
N GLY A 122 9.51 0.41 -12.40
CA GLY A 122 9.16 0.21 -10.98
C GLY A 122 9.30 1.49 -10.14
N LYS A 123 10.35 2.29 -10.41
CA LYS A 123 10.56 3.57 -9.70
C LYS A 123 9.50 4.64 -10.02
N LYS A 124 8.83 4.55 -11.17
CA LYS A 124 7.75 5.48 -11.55
C LYS A 124 6.44 5.18 -10.83
N GLN A 125 6.22 3.95 -10.38
CA GLN A 125 4.98 3.54 -9.74
C GLN A 125 4.98 3.76 -8.21
N ASP A 126 6.16 3.91 -7.61
CA ASP A 126 6.36 4.28 -6.20
C ASP A 126 6.28 5.81 -5.94
N ASN A 127 6.16 6.64 -6.98
CA ASN A 127 5.97 8.10 -6.93
C ASN A 127 4.53 8.49 -7.28
#